data_AF-A0A1A8A357-F1
#
_entry.id   AF-A0A1A8A357-F1
#
_cell.length_a   1.000
_cell.length_b   1.000
_cell.length_c   1.000
_cell.angle_alpha   90.00
_cell.angle_beta   90.00
_cell.angle_gamma   90.00
#
_symmetry.space_group_name_H-M   'P 1'
#
loop_
_entity.id
_entity.type
_entity.pdbx_description
1 polymer ?
#
loop_
_entity_poly.entity_id
_entity_poly.type
_entity_poly.pdbx_seq_one_letter_code
_entity_poly.pdbx_strand_id
1 'polypeptide(L)'
;AWFEEKQQHFENLDVQLRKLHASVESLVCHRKELSVNTAQFAKSAAMLGNSEDHTALSRALSQLAEVEEKIDQLHQDQANADFYLFSELLGDYVRLITAVKGVFDHRIKTWQKWQDSQVLLLKKREAEAKLQFTNKPDKLQQAKDEIKELEGKVQQGERDFEQISKIIRKEVGRFEKERVKDFKTIIVKYLESLVQTQQQLIKYWEAFLPEAKAIS
;
A
#
# COMPACT_ATOMS: atom_id res chain seq x y z
N ALA A 1 0.89 -25.58 -6.38
CA ALA A 1 0.54 -24.79 -7.58
C ALA A 1 -0.16 -23.48 -7.22
N TRP A 2 -1.50 -23.37 -7.16
CA TRP A 2 -2.18 -22.07 -7.03
C TRP A 2 -1.75 -21.20 -5.83
N PHE A 3 -1.64 -21.79 -4.64
CA PHE A 3 -1.26 -21.01 -3.44
C PHE A 3 0.17 -20.49 -3.50
N GLU A 4 1.12 -21.31 -3.96
CA GLU A 4 2.53 -20.92 -4.10
C GLU A 4 2.68 -19.81 -5.13
N GLU A 5 2.02 -19.97 -6.29
CA GLU A 5 2.02 -18.95 -7.35
C GLU A 5 1.44 -17.61 -6.86
N LYS A 6 0.30 -17.65 -6.16
CA LYS A 6 -0.31 -16.44 -5.60
C LYS A 6 0.54 -15.81 -4.51
N GLN A 7 1.16 -16.62 -3.66
CA GLN A 7 2.05 -16.12 -2.61
C GLN A 7 3.26 -15.39 -3.22
N GLN A 8 3.90 -15.99 -4.21
CA GLN A 8 5.00 -15.35 -4.95
C GLN A 8 4.56 -14.08 -5.67
N HIS A 9 3.35 -14.07 -6.25
CA HIS A 9 2.76 -12.87 -6.85
C HIS A 9 2.60 -11.75 -5.82
N PHE A 10 2.08 -12.05 -4.63
CA PHE A 10 1.89 -11.07 -3.56
C PHE A 10 3.21 -10.56 -2.98
N GLU A 11 4.24 -11.40 -2.91
CA GLU A 11 5.60 -11.00 -2.50
C GLU A 11 6.22 -10.01 -3.48
N ASN A 12 6.12 -10.29 -4.78
CA ASN A 12 6.58 -9.38 -5.82
C ASN A 12 5.82 -8.05 -5.79
N LEU A 13 4.50 -8.12 -5.63
CA LEU A 13 3.65 -6.94 -5.56
C LEU A 13 3.96 -6.07 -4.33
N ASP A 14 4.20 -6.67 -3.16
CA ASP A 14 4.60 -5.98 -1.94
C ASP A 14 5.89 -5.18 -2.15
N VAL A 15 6.90 -5.81 -2.75
CA VAL A 15 8.18 -5.15 -3.06
C VAL A 15 7.98 -3.97 -4.02
N GLN A 16 7.20 -4.16 -5.08
CA GLN A 16 6.95 -3.11 -6.07
C GLN A 16 6.15 -1.95 -5.50
N LEU A 17 5.07 -2.22 -4.77
CA LEU A 17 4.22 -1.19 -4.18
C LEU A 17 4.96 -0.39 -3.10
N ARG A 18 5.81 -1.02 -2.29
CA ARG A 18 6.64 -0.31 -1.31
C ARG A 18 7.63 0.66 -1.97
N LYS A 19 8.27 0.23 -3.05
CA LYS A 19 9.17 1.11 -3.83
C LYS A 19 8.40 2.28 -4.44
N LEU A 20 7.23 2.01 -5.02
CA LEU A 20 6.38 3.05 -5.57
C LEU A 20 5.90 4.03 -4.50
N HIS A 21 5.44 3.53 -3.35
CA HIS A 21 5.04 4.36 -2.21
C HIS A 21 6.17 5.30 -1.77
N ALA A 22 7.37 4.77 -1.57
CA ALA A 22 8.53 5.59 -1.18
C ALA A 22 8.88 6.66 -2.23
N SER A 23 8.75 6.35 -3.52
CA SER A 23 8.93 7.35 -4.58
C SER A 23 7.86 8.45 -4.54
N VAL A 24 6.61 8.10 -4.22
CA VAL A 24 5.52 9.07 -4.08
C VAL A 24 5.67 9.91 -2.81
N GLU A 25 6.12 9.33 -1.70
CA GLU A 25 6.46 10.09 -0.49
C GLU A 25 7.56 11.13 -0.78
N SER A 26 8.59 10.74 -1.53
CA SER A 26 9.63 11.68 -1.98
C SER A 26 9.07 12.76 -2.91
N LEU A 27 8.14 12.41 -3.80
CA LEU A 27 7.45 13.39 -4.67
C LEU A 27 6.72 14.46 -3.83
N VAL A 28 6.00 14.05 -2.79
CA VAL A 28 5.31 14.94 -1.86
C VAL A 28 6.31 15.90 -1.19
N CYS A 29 7.43 15.37 -0.70
CA CYS A 29 8.48 16.18 -0.06
C CYS A 29 9.06 17.23 -1.03
N HIS A 30 9.47 16.81 -2.23
CA HIS A 30 10.01 17.73 -3.23
C HIS A 30 8.99 18.81 -3.63
N ARG A 31 7.69 18.50 -3.68
CA ARG A 31 6.66 19.48 -4.00
C ARG A 31 6.46 20.52 -2.90
N LYS A 32 6.55 20.08 -1.63
CA LYS A 32 6.55 21.00 -0.48
C LYS A 32 7.78 21.90 -0.48
N GLU A 33 8.96 21.35 -0.78
CA GLU A 33 10.19 22.14 -0.91
C GLU A 33 10.10 23.16 -2.05
N LEU A 34 9.53 22.76 -3.20
CA LEU A 34 9.28 23.67 -4.32
C LEU A 34 8.38 24.84 -3.90
N SER A 35 7.27 24.57 -3.22
CA SER A 35 6.39 25.59 -2.64
C SER A 35 7.16 26.58 -1.75
N VAL A 36 7.95 26.07 -0.79
CA VAL A 36 8.76 26.91 0.11
C VAL A 36 9.74 27.80 -0.67
N ASN A 37 10.42 27.26 -1.67
CA ASN A 37 11.37 28.01 -2.48
C ASN A 37 10.67 29.06 -3.35
N THR A 38 9.51 28.73 -3.92
CA THR A 38 8.67 29.68 -4.69
C THR A 38 8.20 30.84 -3.81
N ALA A 39 7.74 30.57 -2.59
CA ALA A 39 7.35 31.62 -1.64
C ALA A 39 8.52 32.55 -1.29
N GLN A 40 9.73 31.99 -1.10
CA GLN A 40 10.94 32.78 -0.86
C GLN A 40 11.32 33.64 -2.07
N PHE A 41 11.16 33.09 -3.28
CA PHE A 41 11.39 33.82 -4.52
C PHE A 41 10.41 34.99 -4.66
N ALA A 42 9.12 34.75 -4.45
CA ALA A 42 8.08 35.78 -4.48
C ALA A 42 8.40 36.94 -3.54
N LYS A 43 8.77 36.63 -2.28
CA LYS A 43 9.19 37.63 -1.30
C LYS A 43 10.41 38.44 -1.77
N SER A 44 11.41 37.77 -2.35
CA SER A 44 12.61 38.43 -2.86
C SER A 44 12.29 39.34 -4.04
N ALA A 45 11.44 38.90 -4.96
CA ALA A 45 10.98 39.70 -6.10
C ALA A 45 10.21 40.94 -5.64
N ALA A 46 9.33 40.81 -4.64
CA ALA A 46 8.63 41.95 -4.05
C ALA A 46 9.59 42.96 -3.40
N MET A 47 10.60 42.48 -2.67
CA MET A 47 11.62 43.36 -2.06
C MET A 47 12.44 44.12 -3.10
N LEU A 48 12.81 43.45 -4.20
CA LEU A 48 13.50 44.09 -5.33
C LEU A 48 12.59 45.12 -6.02
N GLY A 49 11.33 44.79 -6.26
CA GLY A 49 10.36 45.72 -6.84
C GLY A 49 10.18 46.99 -6.02
N ASN A 50 10.20 46.89 -4.69
CA ASN A 50 10.12 48.04 -3.78
C ASN A 50 11.40 48.89 -3.74
N SER A 51 12.53 48.32 -4.15
CA SER A 51 13.85 48.99 -4.13
C SER A 51 14.23 49.55 -5.50
N GLU A 52 13.41 49.31 -6.53
CA GLU A 52 13.67 49.67 -7.92
C GLU A 52 13.10 51.05 -8.25
N ASP A 53 13.94 51.93 -8.80
CA ASP A 53 13.56 53.29 -9.17
C ASP A 53 12.83 53.33 -10.53
N HIS A 54 13.16 52.41 -11.44
CA HIS A 54 12.51 52.35 -12.75
C HIS A 54 11.08 51.81 -12.63
N THR A 55 10.09 52.69 -12.76
CA THR A 55 8.67 52.38 -12.49
C THR A 55 8.15 51.13 -13.22
N ALA A 56 8.50 50.94 -14.50
CA ALA A 56 8.04 49.77 -15.25
C ALA A 56 8.67 48.46 -14.74
N LEU A 57 9.94 48.51 -14.31
CA LEU A 57 10.65 47.34 -13.78
C LEU A 57 10.16 47.01 -12.37
N SER A 58 9.99 48.04 -11.52
CA SER A 58 9.38 47.91 -10.19
C SER A 58 7.99 47.23 -10.28
N ARG A 59 7.11 47.74 -11.15
CA ARG A 59 5.77 47.17 -11.38
C ARG A 59 5.83 45.70 -11.81
N ALA A 60 6.72 45.36 -12.73
CA ALA A 60 6.83 44.00 -13.22
C ALA A 60 7.37 43.03 -12.17
N LEU A 61 8.32 43.46 -11.33
CA LEU A 61 8.82 42.67 -10.20
C LEU A 61 7.72 42.43 -9.14
N SER A 62 6.90 43.43 -8.84
CA SER A 62 5.74 43.28 -7.94
C SER A 62 4.72 42.29 -8.51
N GLN A 63 4.42 42.36 -9.80
CA GLN A 63 3.48 41.41 -10.42
C GLN A 63 4.06 40.00 -10.55
N LEU A 64 5.37 39.87 -10.78
CA LEU A 64 6.04 38.57 -10.73
C LEU A 64 5.91 37.95 -9.33
N ALA A 65 6.10 38.76 -8.27
CA ALA A 65 5.90 38.30 -6.91
C ALA A 65 4.46 37.80 -6.67
N GLU A 66 3.43 38.55 -7.11
CA GLU A 66 2.03 38.12 -6.99
C GLU A 66 1.73 36.83 -7.77
N VAL A 67 2.33 36.65 -8.94
CA VAL A 67 2.19 35.43 -9.74
C VAL A 67 2.82 34.25 -9.03
N GLU A 68 4.03 34.42 -8.48
CA GLU A 68 4.75 33.39 -7.75
C GLU A 68 4.06 33.03 -6.43
N GLU A 69 3.44 33.97 -5.72
CA GLU A 69 2.57 33.66 -4.56
C GLU A 69 1.39 32.76 -4.95
N LYS A 70 0.77 33.02 -6.10
CA LYS A 70 -0.33 32.16 -6.60
C LYS A 70 0.18 30.79 -7.04
N ILE A 71 1.40 30.71 -7.59
CA ILE A 71 2.04 29.45 -7.98
C ILE A 71 2.44 28.63 -6.74
N ASP A 72 2.94 29.28 -5.68
CA ASP A 72 3.18 28.64 -4.39
C ASP A 72 1.91 27.97 -3.88
N GLN A 73 0.78 28.68 -3.86
CA GLN A 73 -0.50 28.09 -3.45
C GLN A 73 -0.88 26.85 -4.29
N LEU A 74 -0.65 26.90 -5.61
CA LEU A 74 -0.86 25.74 -6.48
C LEU A 74 0.06 24.56 -6.13
N HIS A 75 1.32 24.83 -5.80
CA HIS A 75 2.25 23.79 -5.35
C HIS A 75 1.82 23.16 -4.03
N GLN A 76 1.30 23.95 -3.08
CA GLN A 76 0.74 23.45 -1.83
C GLN A 76 -0.48 22.56 -2.07
N ASP A 77 -1.42 23.01 -2.90
CA ASP A 77 -2.61 22.23 -3.25
C ASP A 77 -2.25 20.91 -3.94
N GLN A 78 -1.26 20.95 -4.84
CA GLN A 78 -0.77 19.76 -5.53
C GLN A 78 -0.02 18.80 -4.59
N ALA A 79 0.78 19.32 -3.65
CA ALA A 79 1.42 18.50 -2.62
C ALA A 79 0.39 17.82 -1.70
N ASN A 80 -0.71 18.50 -1.39
CA ASN A 80 -1.82 17.92 -0.65
C ASN A 80 -2.52 16.82 -1.46
N ALA A 81 -2.76 17.03 -2.75
CA ALA A 81 -3.33 16.01 -3.63
C ALA A 81 -2.42 14.78 -3.75
N ASP A 82 -1.11 14.98 -3.93
CA ASP A 82 -0.13 13.89 -3.94
C ASP A 82 -0.19 13.05 -2.66
N PHE A 83 -0.28 13.73 -1.51
CA PHE A 83 -0.30 13.07 -0.22
C PHE A 83 -1.62 12.32 0.02
N TYR A 84 -2.74 13.05 0.02
CA TYR A 84 -4.04 12.52 0.43
C TYR A 84 -4.67 11.59 -0.59
N LEU A 85 -4.46 11.83 -1.89
CA LEU A 85 -5.06 11.00 -2.93
C LEU A 85 -4.15 9.84 -3.33
N PHE A 86 -2.83 10.06 -3.41
CA PHE A 86 -1.95 9.07 -3.99
C PHE A 86 -1.08 8.34 -2.96
N SER A 87 -0.36 9.08 -2.10
CA SER A 87 0.53 8.49 -1.10
C SER A 87 -0.25 7.63 -0.10
N GLU A 88 -1.29 8.20 0.52
CA GLU A 88 -2.11 7.48 1.51
C GLU A 88 -2.76 6.23 0.92
N LEU A 89 -3.26 6.31 -0.32
CA LEU A 89 -3.81 5.15 -1.03
C LEU A 89 -2.78 4.04 -1.18
N LEU A 90 -1.58 4.37 -1.66
CA LEU A 90 -0.51 3.40 -1.82
C LEU A 90 -0.10 2.81 -0.47
N GLY A 91 -0.06 3.62 0.58
CA GLY A 91 0.20 3.18 1.95
C GLY A 91 -0.84 2.18 2.46
N ASP A 92 -2.13 2.46 2.23
CA ASP A 92 -3.23 1.54 2.54
C ASP A 92 -3.09 0.21 1.80
N TYR A 93 -2.74 0.25 0.52
CA TYR A 93 -2.53 -0.98 -0.25
C TYR A 93 -1.31 -1.77 0.22
N VAL A 94 -0.21 -1.12 0.58
CA VAL A 94 0.95 -1.80 1.18
C VAL A 94 0.54 -2.51 2.47
N ARG A 95 -0.26 -1.86 3.34
CA ARG A 95 -0.81 -2.49 4.56
C ARG A 95 -1.72 -3.67 4.23
N LEU A 96 -2.60 -3.52 3.24
CA LEU A 96 -3.52 -4.57 2.83
C LEU A 96 -2.79 -5.80 2.24
N ILE A 97 -1.77 -5.59 1.40
CA ILE A 97 -0.94 -6.69 0.88
C ILE A 97 -0.19 -7.39 2.02
N THR A 98 0.30 -6.64 3.00
CA THR A 98 0.94 -7.22 4.19
C THR A 98 -0.04 -8.11 4.96
N ALA A 99 -1.29 -7.68 5.13
CA ALA A 99 -2.34 -8.49 5.76
C ALA A 99 -2.66 -9.75 4.95
N VAL A 100 -2.75 -9.66 3.62
CA VAL A 100 -2.95 -10.82 2.74
C VAL A 100 -1.82 -11.83 2.93
N LYS A 101 -0.55 -11.40 2.92
CA LYS A 101 0.60 -12.29 3.18
C LYS A 101 0.47 -13.00 4.54
N GLY A 102 0.08 -12.28 5.59
CA GLY A 102 -0.18 -12.87 6.91
C GLY A 102 -1.26 -13.96 6.91
N VAL A 103 -2.26 -13.86 6.05
CA VAL A 103 -3.29 -14.90 5.88
C VAL A 103 -2.71 -16.17 5.22
N PHE A 104 -1.80 -16.04 4.24
CA PHE A 104 -1.08 -17.18 3.66
C PHE A 104 -0.19 -17.86 4.70
N ASP A 105 0.53 -17.09 5.51
CA ASP A 105 1.33 -17.64 6.62
C ASP A 105 0.46 -18.39 7.64
N HIS A 106 -0.73 -17.85 7.94
CA HIS A 106 -1.66 -18.52 8.83
C HIS A 106 -2.14 -19.86 8.25
N ARG A 107 -2.40 -19.92 6.94
CA ARG A 107 -2.73 -21.18 6.25
C ARG A 107 -1.62 -22.21 6.36
N ILE A 108 -0.35 -21.81 6.21
CA ILE A 108 0.81 -22.70 6.38
C ILE A 108 0.85 -23.25 7.80
N LYS A 109 0.62 -22.41 8.82
CA LYS A 109 0.56 -22.83 10.23
C LYS A 109 -0.57 -23.84 10.48
N THR A 110 -1.76 -23.61 9.92
CA THR A 110 -2.89 -24.56 10.03
C THR A 110 -2.55 -25.90 9.39
N TRP A 111 -1.92 -25.88 8.22
CA TRP A 111 -1.45 -27.10 7.56
C TRP A 111 -0.41 -27.85 8.41
N GLN A 112 0.60 -27.14 8.93
CA GLN A 112 1.64 -27.74 9.76
C GLN A 112 1.04 -28.43 10.99
N LYS A 113 0.13 -27.75 11.71
CA LYS A 113 -0.57 -28.32 12.87
C LYS A 113 -1.34 -29.60 12.51
N TRP A 114 -1.98 -29.63 11.36
CA TRP A 114 -2.68 -30.82 10.86
C TRP A 114 -1.71 -31.97 10.56
N GLN A 115 -0.59 -31.69 9.87
CA GLN A 115 0.44 -32.68 9.57
C GLN A 115 1.10 -33.25 10.83
N ASP A 116 1.45 -32.40 11.79
CA ASP A 116 2.04 -32.83 13.06
C ASP A 116 1.08 -33.77 13.82
N SER A 117 -0.23 -33.50 13.77
CA SER A 117 -1.26 -34.36 14.35
C SER A 117 -1.35 -35.72 13.63
N GLN A 118 -1.21 -35.75 12.30
CA GLN A 118 -1.17 -37.00 11.53
C GLN A 118 0.05 -37.86 11.87
N VAL A 119 1.23 -37.24 11.96
CA VAL A 119 2.48 -37.94 12.34
C VAL A 119 2.38 -38.50 13.76
N LEU A 120 1.80 -37.74 14.69
CA LEU A 120 1.57 -38.21 16.05
C LEU A 120 0.59 -39.40 16.10
N LEU A 121 -0.51 -39.33 15.34
CA LEU A 121 -1.48 -40.43 15.23
C LEU A 121 -0.82 -41.71 14.69
N LEU A 122 0.02 -41.59 13.65
CA LEU A 122 0.75 -42.72 13.08
C LEU A 122 1.65 -43.39 14.12
N LYS A 123 2.45 -42.60 14.85
CA LYS A 123 3.32 -43.10 15.93
C LYS A 123 2.53 -43.81 17.03
N LYS A 124 1.35 -43.30 17.40
CA LYS A 124 0.49 -43.90 18.42
C LYS A 124 -0.11 -45.24 17.95
N ARG A 125 -0.52 -45.33 16.68
CA ARG A 125 -0.96 -46.60 16.06
C ARG A 125 0.15 -47.65 16.03
N GLU A 126 1.37 -47.26 15.66
CA GLU A 126 2.53 -48.17 15.70
C GLU A 126 2.86 -48.66 17.12
N ALA A 127 2.73 -47.79 18.13
CA ALA A 127 2.92 -48.15 19.53
C ALA A 127 1.82 -49.09 20.04
N GLU A 128 0.56 -48.84 19.67
CA GLU A 128 -0.58 -49.71 19.99
C GLU A 128 -0.41 -51.12 19.38
N ALA A 129 0.03 -51.20 18.12
CA ALA A 129 0.33 -52.48 17.48
C ALA A 129 1.40 -53.29 18.23
N LYS A 130 2.44 -52.63 18.77
CA LYS A 130 3.45 -53.29 19.62
C LYS A 130 2.88 -53.75 20.97
N LEU A 131 1.94 -53.00 21.54
CA LEU A 131 1.29 -53.33 22.82
C LEU A 131 0.37 -54.55 22.73
N GLN A 132 -0.21 -54.83 21.56
CA GLN A 132 -1.02 -56.03 21.33
C GLN A 132 -0.24 -57.32 21.61
N PHE A 133 1.09 -57.31 21.44
CA PHE A 133 1.95 -58.48 21.71
C PHE A 133 2.36 -58.63 23.18
N THR A 134 2.07 -57.66 24.06
CA THR A 134 2.57 -57.64 25.44
C THR A 134 1.53 -58.04 26.51
N ASN A 135 0.32 -58.47 26.12
CA ASN A 135 -0.75 -58.98 27.00
C ASN A 135 -1.07 -58.09 28.23
N LYS A 136 -1.08 -56.75 28.05
CA LYS A 136 -1.49 -55.77 29.08
C LYS A 136 -2.78 -55.04 28.67
N PRO A 137 -3.97 -55.56 29.01
CA PRO A 137 -5.24 -55.08 28.49
C PRO A 137 -5.57 -53.62 28.86
N ASP A 138 -5.26 -53.17 30.08
CA ASP A 138 -5.55 -51.78 30.51
C ASP A 138 -4.75 -50.75 29.71
N LYS A 139 -3.47 -51.06 29.43
CA LYS A 139 -2.59 -50.20 28.60
C LYS A 139 -3.04 -50.17 27.15
N LEU A 140 -3.57 -51.28 26.65
CA LEU A 140 -4.11 -51.37 25.31
C LEU A 140 -5.39 -50.54 25.16
N GLN A 141 -6.28 -50.58 26.16
CA GLN A 141 -7.50 -49.78 26.16
C GLN A 141 -7.18 -48.28 26.19
N GLN A 142 -6.26 -47.84 27.06
CA GLN A 142 -5.80 -46.46 27.11
C GLN A 142 -5.23 -45.99 25.76
N ALA A 143 -4.40 -46.82 25.11
CA ALA A 143 -3.83 -46.47 23.80
C ALA A 143 -4.91 -46.31 22.71
N LYS A 144 -5.97 -47.14 22.74
CA LYS A 144 -7.11 -47.03 21.82
C LYS A 144 -7.91 -45.75 22.04
N ASP A 145 -8.13 -45.36 23.29
CA ASP A 145 -8.85 -44.12 23.62
C ASP A 145 -8.05 -42.88 23.18
N GLU A 146 -6.74 -42.86 23.40
CA GLU A 146 -5.84 -41.81 22.91
C GLU A 146 -5.82 -41.71 21.38
N ILE A 147 -5.81 -42.85 20.68
CA ILE A 147 -5.88 -42.90 19.21
C ILE A 147 -7.20 -42.29 18.73
N LYS A 148 -8.33 -42.66 19.34
CA LYS A 148 -9.65 -42.13 18.97
C LYS A 148 -9.75 -40.61 19.15
N GLU A 149 -9.16 -40.07 20.21
CA GLU A 149 -9.10 -38.61 20.41
C GLU A 149 -8.23 -37.94 19.33
N LEU A 150 -7.07 -38.51 19.02
CA LEU A 150 -6.16 -38.00 17.99
C LEU A 150 -6.77 -38.06 16.58
N GLU A 151 -7.54 -39.11 16.27
CA GLU A 151 -8.31 -39.20 15.02
C GLU A 151 -9.29 -38.03 14.90
N GLY A 152 -9.99 -37.69 15.98
CA GLY A 152 -10.85 -36.51 16.03
C GLY A 152 -10.09 -35.20 15.78
N LYS A 153 -8.90 -35.05 16.37
CA LYS A 153 -8.02 -33.88 16.16
C LYS A 153 -7.51 -33.78 14.72
N VAL A 154 -7.11 -34.90 14.12
CA VAL A 154 -6.67 -34.96 12.71
C VAL A 154 -7.81 -34.54 11.77
N GLN A 155 -9.01 -35.10 11.97
CA GLN A 155 -10.19 -34.73 11.17
C GLN A 155 -10.57 -33.25 11.34
N GLN A 156 -10.45 -32.70 12.55
CA GLN A 156 -10.68 -31.27 12.75
C GLN A 156 -9.63 -30.41 12.05
N GLY A 157 -8.35 -30.78 12.16
CA GLY A 157 -7.26 -30.06 11.48
C GLY A 157 -7.40 -30.06 9.96
N GLU A 158 -7.86 -31.17 9.38
CA GLU A 158 -8.18 -31.26 7.96
C GLU A 158 -9.30 -30.29 7.57
N ARG A 159 -10.43 -30.31 8.31
CA ARG A 159 -11.55 -29.39 8.09
C ARG A 159 -11.14 -27.93 8.20
N ASP A 160 -10.37 -27.58 9.22
CA ASP A 160 -9.87 -26.22 9.44
C ASP A 160 -9.00 -25.77 8.25
N PHE A 161 -8.10 -26.64 7.78
CA PHE A 161 -7.22 -26.37 6.65
C PHE A 161 -7.97 -26.22 5.32
N GLU A 162 -8.97 -27.07 5.06
CA GLU A 162 -9.82 -26.96 3.88
C GLU A 162 -10.65 -25.69 3.90
N GLN A 163 -11.24 -25.36 5.05
CA GLN A 163 -12.07 -24.18 5.24
C GLN A 163 -11.26 -22.90 5.02
N ILE A 164 -10.11 -22.75 5.66
CA ILE A 164 -9.25 -21.57 5.45
C ILE A 164 -8.79 -21.49 3.99
N SER A 165 -8.43 -22.61 3.37
CA SER A 165 -8.02 -22.65 1.96
C SER A 165 -9.16 -22.21 1.03
N LYS A 166 -10.41 -22.58 1.32
CA LYS A 166 -11.58 -22.17 0.54
C LYS A 166 -11.86 -20.67 0.70
N ILE A 167 -11.80 -20.15 1.92
CA ILE A 167 -12.02 -18.73 2.21
C ILE A 167 -10.95 -17.87 1.52
N ILE A 168 -9.68 -18.25 1.63
CA ILE A 168 -8.58 -17.50 1.00
C ILE A 168 -8.78 -17.38 -0.51
N ARG A 169 -9.15 -18.46 -1.21
CA ARG A 169 -9.40 -18.41 -2.66
C ARG A 169 -10.50 -17.42 -3.01
N LYS A 170 -11.60 -17.44 -2.25
CA LYS A 170 -12.73 -16.52 -2.46
C LYS A 170 -12.29 -15.08 -2.25
N GLU A 171 -11.65 -14.78 -1.12
CA GLU A 171 -11.29 -13.41 -0.76
C GLU A 171 -10.15 -12.86 -1.64
N VAL A 172 -9.18 -13.67 -2.06
CA VAL A 172 -8.17 -13.26 -3.04
C VAL A 172 -8.82 -12.90 -4.38
N GLY A 173 -9.76 -13.72 -4.86
CA GLY A 173 -10.49 -13.43 -6.10
C GLY A 173 -11.34 -12.16 -6.02
N ARG A 174 -11.88 -11.84 -4.84
CA ARG A 174 -12.57 -10.57 -4.59
C ARG A 174 -11.60 -9.39 -4.55
N PHE A 175 -10.54 -9.51 -3.77
CA PHE A 175 -9.50 -8.50 -3.61
C PHE A 175 -8.90 -8.08 -4.96
N GLU A 176 -8.56 -9.03 -5.84
CA GLU A 176 -7.98 -8.72 -7.15
C GLU A 176 -8.91 -7.90 -8.04
N LYS A 177 -10.22 -8.12 -7.95
CA LYS A 177 -11.24 -7.37 -8.70
C LYS A 177 -11.46 -5.97 -8.13
N GLU A 178 -11.62 -5.87 -6.82
CA GLU A 178 -11.88 -4.60 -6.12
C GLU A 178 -10.67 -3.67 -6.22
N ARG A 179 -9.45 -4.18 -6.00
CA ARG A 179 -8.19 -3.42 -6.09
C ARG A 179 -8.08 -2.63 -7.39
N VAL A 180 -8.32 -3.26 -8.54
CA VAL A 180 -8.18 -2.60 -9.85
C VAL A 180 -9.15 -1.45 -9.99
N LYS A 181 -10.40 -1.62 -9.53
CA LYS A 181 -11.44 -0.60 -9.60
C LYS A 181 -11.11 0.61 -8.71
N ASP A 182 -10.66 0.35 -7.49
CA ASP A 182 -10.34 1.38 -6.51
C ASP A 182 -9.11 2.20 -6.95
N PHE A 183 -8.03 1.51 -7.37
CA PHE A 183 -6.85 2.17 -7.94
C PHE A 183 -7.23 3.04 -9.14
N LYS A 184 -7.99 2.50 -10.09
CA LYS A 184 -8.41 3.26 -11.27
C LYS A 184 -9.16 4.53 -10.87
N THR A 185 -10.11 4.41 -9.95
CA THR A 185 -10.94 5.55 -9.52
C THR A 185 -10.10 6.66 -8.93
N ILE A 186 -9.13 6.32 -8.08
CA ILE A 186 -8.34 7.33 -7.38
C ILE A 186 -7.23 7.90 -8.28
N ILE A 187 -6.61 7.09 -9.13
CA ILE A 187 -5.64 7.57 -10.12
C ILE A 187 -6.30 8.56 -11.08
N VAL A 188 -7.54 8.30 -11.52
CA VAL A 188 -8.28 9.26 -12.35
C VAL A 188 -8.47 10.58 -11.61
N LYS A 189 -8.94 10.57 -10.36
CA LYS A 189 -9.09 11.79 -9.55
C LYS A 189 -7.79 12.55 -9.35
N TYR A 190 -6.69 11.82 -9.12
CA TYR A 190 -5.37 12.41 -8.97
C TYR A 190 -4.89 13.07 -10.26
N LEU A 191 -5.04 12.40 -11.41
CA LEU A 191 -4.70 12.96 -12.72
C LEU A 191 -5.56 14.18 -13.06
N GLU A 192 -6.85 14.16 -12.74
CA GLU A 192 -7.74 15.32 -12.90
C GLU A 192 -7.25 16.51 -12.07
N SER A 193 -6.86 16.28 -10.81
CA SER A 193 -6.27 17.32 -9.95
C SER A 193 -4.97 17.88 -10.55
N LEU A 194 -4.08 17.03 -11.06
CA LEU A 194 -2.83 17.47 -11.70
C LEU A 194 -3.10 18.34 -12.94
N VAL A 195 -4.04 17.93 -13.79
CA VAL A 195 -4.42 18.70 -15.00
C VAL A 195 -4.99 20.06 -14.61
N GLN A 196 -5.85 20.12 -13.59
CA GLN A 196 -6.43 21.37 -13.11
C GLN A 196 -5.35 22.33 -12.60
N THR A 197 -4.40 21.84 -11.78
CA THR A 197 -3.28 22.65 -11.31
C THR A 197 -2.43 23.17 -12.46
N GLN A 198 -2.10 22.31 -13.44
CA GLN A 198 -1.29 22.70 -14.59
C GLN A 198 -2.00 23.75 -15.47
N GLN A 199 -3.31 23.61 -15.69
CA GLN A 199 -4.10 24.59 -16.42
C GLN A 199 -4.12 25.94 -15.71
N GLN A 200 -4.20 25.95 -14.38
CA GLN A 200 -4.18 27.19 -13.60
C GLN A 200 -2.81 27.87 -13.63
N LEU A 201 -1.72 27.09 -13.57
CA LEU A 201 -0.36 27.57 -13.72
C LEU A 201 -0.15 28.29 -15.07
N ILE A 202 -0.65 27.70 -16.17
CA ILE A 202 -0.59 28.32 -17.50
C ILE A 202 -1.30 29.67 -17.50
N LYS A 203 -2.52 29.75 -16.95
CA LYS A 203 -3.28 31.00 -16.88
C LYS A 203 -2.55 32.10 -16.11
N TYR A 204 -1.87 31.76 -15.01
CA TYR A 204 -1.10 32.74 -14.25
C TYR A 204 0.08 33.29 -15.05
N TRP A 205 0.81 32.45 -15.76
CA TRP A 205 1.90 32.90 -16.63
C TRP A 205 1.43 33.68 -17.86
N GLU A 206 0.32 33.28 -18.48
CA GLU A 206 -0.29 34.02 -19.60
C GLU A 206 -0.75 35.41 -19.17
N ALA A 207 -1.31 35.54 -17.97
CA ALA A 207 -1.71 36.84 -17.41
C ALA A 207 -0.52 37.75 -17.11
N PHE A 208 0.64 37.18 -16.74
CA PHE A 208 1.87 37.93 -16.48
C PHE A 208 2.61 38.39 -17.75
N LEU A 209 2.47 37.63 -18.84
CA LEU A 209 3.23 37.83 -20.08
C LEU A 209 3.23 39.28 -20.64
N PRO A 210 2.11 40.04 -20.63
CA PRO A 210 2.09 41.42 -21.10
C PRO A 210 3.00 42.35 -20.29
N GLU A 211 3.08 42.13 -18.98
CA GLU A 211 3.85 42.98 -18.06
C GLU A 211 5.34 42.68 -18.18
N ALA A 212 5.71 41.41 -18.42
CA ALA A 212 7.08 41.04 -18.80
C ALA A 212 7.52 41.71 -20.12
N LYS A 213 6.63 41.81 -21.10
CA LYS A 213 6.90 42.48 -22.40
C LYS A 213 6.97 44.00 -22.30
N ALA A 214 6.43 44.60 -21.23
CA ALA A 214 6.46 46.05 -21.06
C ALA A 214 7.86 46.57 -20.63
N ILE A 215 8.77 45.67 -20.24
CA ILE A 215 10.13 45.98 -19.79
C ILE A 215 11.17 45.74 -20.90
N SER A 216 10.82 44.96 -21.94
CA SER A 216 11.68 44.66 -23.10
C SER A 216 11.62 45.75 -24.15
#